data_AF-A0A3N6ESA1-F1
#
_entry.id   AF-A0A3N6ESA1-F1
#
_cell.length_a   1.000
_cell.length_b   1.000
_cell.length_c   1.000
_cell.angle_alpha   90.00
_cell.angle_beta   90.00
_cell.angle_gamma   90.00
#
_symmetry.space_group_name_H-M   'P 1'
#
loop_
_entity.id
_entity.type
_entity.pdbx_description
1 polymer ?
#
loop_
_entity_poly.entity_id
_entity_poly.type
_entity_poly.pdbx_seq_one_letter_code
_entity_poly.pdbx_strand_id
1 'polypeptide(L)'
;MLTLKFFELEGRFPQLVEEFPQAAVDYVADLVKVPAENVAKYDLASRSAKGHRTQIREALGFRPATRADEERLTVWLAVEICPVELVEDRLREALFVRCRSERIEPPGRVERIVAAARARADRVFCAQTVMRLGDVCVGRLLVLVAEGNEDGTALLASLKRDPGAVGLDSLLAEITKLTDVRKLGMSEGLFAGCSEKLVAAWRARAIKMYPSDFRDTSEDVRVTLLAALCFSRQAEITDALVELLVALVHKINARAERRVARSPERSPKGR
;
A
#
# COMPACT_ATOMS: atom_id res chain seq x y z
N MET A 1 13.01 22.87 -32.15
CA MET A 1 11.56 22.59 -32.28
C MET A 1 11.16 21.31 -31.58
N LEU A 2 11.79 20.16 -31.85
CA LEU A 2 11.49 18.88 -31.17
C LEU A 2 11.55 18.99 -29.64
N THR A 3 12.63 19.56 -29.10
CA THR A 3 12.82 19.74 -27.66
C THR A 3 11.75 20.63 -27.01
N LEU A 4 11.30 21.68 -27.71
CA LEU A 4 10.23 22.55 -27.23
C LEU A 4 8.92 21.77 -27.15
N LYS A 5 8.56 21.05 -28.22
CA LYS A 5 7.30 20.30 -28.24
C LYS A 5 7.28 19.16 -27.24
N PHE A 6 8.41 18.48 -27.08
CA PHE A 6 8.59 17.47 -26.03
C PHE A 6 8.38 18.07 -24.64
N PHE A 7 8.97 19.24 -24.36
CA PHE A 7 8.81 19.91 -23.07
C PHE A 7 7.36 20.35 -22.82
N GLU A 8 6.62 20.81 -23.84
CA GLU A 8 5.20 21.13 -23.70
C GLU A 8 4.34 19.93 -23.27
N LEU A 9 4.68 18.72 -23.74
CA LEU A 9 3.92 17.51 -23.44
C LEU A 9 4.35 16.89 -22.09
N GLU A 10 5.66 16.72 -21.90
CA GLU A 10 6.23 15.96 -20.78
C GLU A 10 6.60 16.84 -19.58
N GLY A 11 6.74 18.16 -19.75
CA GLY A 11 7.19 19.08 -18.70
C GLY A 11 8.64 18.88 -18.25
N ARG A 12 9.41 18.06 -18.97
CA ARG A 12 10.84 17.80 -18.75
C ARG A 12 11.61 17.84 -20.07
N PHE A 13 12.92 17.95 -19.98
CA PHE A 13 13.78 17.78 -21.15
C PHE A 13 14.07 16.29 -21.40
N PRO A 14 14.27 15.91 -22.67
CA PRO A 14 14.68 14.56 -23.01
C PRO A 14 16.11 14.31 -22.53
N GLN A 15 16.35 13.11 -21.98
CA GLN A 15 17.68 12.66 -21.57
C GLN A 15 18.40 11.90 -22.69
N LEU A 16 17.61 11.24 -23.54
CA LEU A 16 18.06 10.43 -24.66
C LEU A 16 17.35 10.90 -25.93
N VAL A 17 18.00 10.75 -27.07
CA VAL A 17 17.43 11.19 -28.36
C VAL A 17 16.29 10.24 -28.78
N GLU A 18 16.37 8.99 -28.34
CA GLU A 18 15.40 7.93 -28.55
C GLU A 18 14.05 8.19 -27.85
N GLU A 19 13.98 9.16 -26.92
CA GLU A 19 12.72 9.57 -26.30
C GLU A 19 11.83 10.37 -27.27
N PHE A 20 12.38 10.87 -28.38
CA PHE A 20 11.57 11.48 -29.42
C PHE A 20 10.89 10.40 -30.27
N PRO A 21 9.55 10.43 -30.43
CA PRO A 21 8.87 9.54 -31.35
C PRO A 21 9.40 9.73 -32.77
N GLN A 22 9.77 8.65 -33.44
CA GLN A 22 10.37 8.71 -34.79
C GLN A 22 9.49 9.50 -35.78
N ALA A 23 8.17 9.31 -35.72
CA ALA A 23 7.22 10.06 -36.54
C ALA A 23 7.32 11.60 -36.36
N ALA A 24 7.61 12.08 -35.15
CA ALA A 24 7.82 13.50 -34.89
C ALA A 24 9.18 13.97 -35.43
N VAL A 25 10.21 13.14 -35.33
CA VAL A 25 11.54 13.40 -35.89
C VAL A 25 11.46 13.54 -37.41
N ASP A 26 10.83 12.59 -38.09
CA ASP A 26 10.68 12.56 -39.55
C ASP A 26 9.88 13.79 -40.04
N TYR A 27 8.77 14.09 -39.38
CA TYR A 27 7.95 15.26 -39.72
C TYR A 27 8.74 16.58 -39.62
N VAL A 28 9.50 16.77 -38.53
CA VAL A 28 10.29 17.99 -38.35
C VAL A 28 11.46 18.02 -39.34
N ALA A 29 12.12 16.89 -39.59
CA ALA A 29 13.19 16.73 -40.56
C ALA A 29 12.74 17.14 -41.98
N ASP A 30 11.57 16.69 -42.40
CA ASP A 30 10.94 17.05 -43.67
C ASP A 30 10.60 18.54 -43.77
N LEU A 31 10.18 19.14 -42.66
CA LEU A 31 9.86 20.57 -42.58
C LEU A 31 11.11 21.45 -42.72
N VAL A 32 12.21 21.07 -42.07
CA VAL A 32 13.46 21.84 -42.11
C VAL A 32 14.41 21.41 -43.23
N LYS A 33 14.05 20.41 -44.03
CA LYS A 33 14.86 19.86 -45.13
C LYS A 33 16.23 19.35 -44.67
N VAL A 34 16.28 18.68 -43.53
CA VAL A 34 17.49 18.08 -42.96
C VAL A 34 17.26 16.57 -42.78
N PRO A 35 18.25 15.70 -43.07
CA PRO A 35 18.12 14.27 -42.82
C PRO A 35 17.79 13.95 -41.36
N ALA A 36 16.81 13.08 -41.12
CA ALA A 36 16.38 12.65 -39.79
C ALA A 36 17.54 12.02 -38.98
N GLU A 37 18.47 11.34 -39.65
CA GLU A 37 19.68 10.74 -39.07
C GLU A 37 20.58 11.75 -38.34
N ASN A 38 20.49 13.04 -38.67
CA ASN A 38 21.26 14.07 -37.99
C ASN A 38 20.79 14.33 -36.56
N VAL A 39 19.55 13.96 -36.24
CA VAL A 39 19.02 14.07 -34.86
C VAL A 39 19.74 13.07 -33.94
N ALA A 40 20.06 11.86 -34.43
CA ALA A 40 20.84 10.87 -33.68
C ALA A 40 22.28 11.36 -33.36
N LYS A 41 22.81 12.29 -34.15
CA LYS A 41 24.13 12.92 -33.94
C LYS A 41 24.06 14.16 -33.05
N TYR A 42 22.86 14.57 -32.61
CA TYR A 42 22.67 15.78 -31.82
C TYR A 42 23.03 15.55 -30.35
N ASP A 43 24.07 16.24 -29.89
CA ASP A 43 24.45 16.22 -28.48
C ASP A 43 23.51 17.11 -27.64
N LEU A 44 22.63 16.47 -26.87
CA LEU A 44 21.72 17.10 -25.92
C LEU A 44 22.42 17.80 -24.75
N ALA A 45 23.72 17.52 -24.51
CA ALA A 45 24.55 18.17 -23.50
C ALA A 45 25.41 19.33 -24.03
N SER A 46 25.38 19.58 -25.35
CA SER A 46 26.15 20.62 -26.00
C SER A 46 25.85 22.04 -25.48
N ARG A 47 26.76 22.99 -25.71
CA ARG A 47 26.58 24.39 -25.31
C ARG A 47 25.35 25.03 -25.96
N SER A 48 25.07 24.70 -27.23
CA SER A 48 23.87 25.17 -27.93
C SER A 48 22.60 24.55 -27.35
N ALA A 49 22.60 23.25 -27.01
CA ALA A 49 21.47 22.60 -26.34
C ALA A 49 21.16 23.22 -24.97
N LYS A 50 22.20 23.57 -24.19
CA LYS A 50 22.03 24.33 -22.92
C LYS A 50 21.41 25.70 -23.14
N GLY A 51 21.80 26.39 -24.21
CA GLY A 51 21.17 27.65 -24.64
C GLY A 51 19.68 27.46 -24.96
N HIS A 52 19.34 26.48 -25.78
CA HIS A 52 17.94 26.15 -26.12
C HIS A 52 17.11 25.81 -24.88
N ARG A 53 17.65 25.02 -23.92
CA ARG A 53 16.94 24.72 -22.66
C ARG A 53 16.63 25.97 -21.86
N THR A 54 17.54 26.95 -21.86
CA THR A 54 17.35 28.23 -21.18
C THR A 54 16.24 29.05 -21.85
N GLN A 55 16.28 29.18 -23.17
CA GLN A 55 15.24 29.86 -23.94
C GLN A 55 13.85 29.22 -23.78
N ILE A 56 13.78 27.88 -23.79
CA ILE A 56 12.52 27.14 -23.59
C ILE A 56 11.97 27.39 -22.19
N ARG A 57 12.84 27.38 -21.16
CA ARG A 57 12.44 27.70 -19.78
C ARG A 57 11.88 29.10 -19.66
N GLU A 58 12.57 30.09 -20.21
CA GLU A 58 12.11 31.49 -20.20
C GLU A 58 10.79 31.67 -20.93
N ALA A 59 10.65 31.07 -22.11
CA ALA A 59 9.42 31.17 -22.91
C ALA A 59 8.21 30.51 -22.23
N LEU A 60 8.40 29.37 -21.57
CA LEU A 60 7.32 28.63 -20.88
C LEU A 60 7.14 29.04 -19.42
N GLY A 61 8.01 29.90 -18.89
CA GLY A 61 8.01 30.34 -17.50
C GLY A 61 8.40 29.25 -16.50
N PHE A 62 9.19 28.26 -16.93
CA PHE A 62 9.69 27.18 -16.06
C PHE A 62 11.03 27.54 -15.43
N ARG A 63 11.26 27.01 -14.23
CA ARG A 63 12.55 27.14 -13.54
C ARG A 63 13.10 25.79 -13.09
N PRO A 64 14.44 25.63 -12.96
CA PRO A 64 15.03 24.44 -12.36
C PRO A 64 14.56 24.22 -10.92
N ALA A 65 14.44 22.96 -10.52
CA ALA A 65 14.18 22.61 -9.12
C ALA A 65 15.36 23.00 -8.22
N THR A 66 15.05 23.61 -7.10
CA THR A 66 15.98 23.89 -6.00
C THR A 66 15.84 22.83 -4.91
N ARG A 67 16.83 22.73 -4.01
CA ARG A 67 16.73 21.84 -2.84
C ARG A 67 15.50 22.14 -1.97
N ALA A 68 15.11 23.41 -1.88
CA ALA A 68 13.91 23.81 -1.13
C ALA A 68 12.63 23.27 -1.81
N ASP A 69 12.59 23.22 -3.13
CA ASP A 69 11.46 22.63 -3.86
C ASP A 69 11.42 21.11 -3.67
N GLU A 70 12.57 20.44 -3.72
CA GLU A 70 12.66 18.99 -3.47
C GLU A 70 12.09 18.64 -2.08
N GLU A 71 12.45 19.40 -1.05
CA GLU A 71 11.90 19.20 0.30
C GLU A 71 10.40 19.48 0.36
N ARG A 72 9.93 20.59 -0.23
CA ARG A 72 8.49 20.93 -0.29
C ARG A 72 7.69 19.83 -1.00
N LEU A 73 8.19 19.32 -2.13
CA LEU A 73 7.56 18.24 -2.87
C LEU A 73 7.55 16.94 -2.07
N THR A 74 8.63 16.64 -1.35
CA THR A 74 8.71 15.47 -0.47
C THR A 74 7.66 15.54 0.64
N VAL A 75 7.53 16.69 1.31
CA VAL A 75 6.54 16.91 2.36
C VAL A 75 5.12 16.82 1.81
N TRP A 76 4.84 17.49 0.68
CA TRP A 76 3.54 17.44 0.02
C TRP A 76 3.14 16.01 -0.36
N LEU A 77 4.05 15.27 -1.00
CA LEU A 77 3.80 13.90 -1.44
C LEU A 77 3.53 12.97 -0.23
N ALA A 78 4.27 13.16 0.87
CA ALA A 78 4.11 12.38 2.09
C ALA A 78 2.76 12.63 2.80
N VAL A 79 2.25 13.86 2.75
CA VAL A 79 1.01 14.25 3.46
C VAL A 79 -0.23 13.99 2.61
N GLU A 80 -0.20 14.37 1.34
CA GLU A 80 -1.42 14.39 0.50
C GLU A 80 -1.62 13.10 -0.29
N ILE A 81 -0.53 12.43 -0.71
CA ILE A 81 -0.61 11.34 -1.69
C ILE A 81 -0.24 9.98 -1.10
N CYS A 82 0.89 9.86 -0.38
CA CYS A 82 1.34 8.59 0.19
C CYS A 82 0.33 7.87 1.12
N PRO A 83 -0.56 8.55 1.87
CA PRO A 83 -1.57 7.88 2.70
C PRO A 83 -2.64 7.13 1.89
N VAL A 84 -2.89 7.54 0.65
CA VAL A 84 -3.96 7.00 -0.22
C VAL A 84 -3.42 6.18 -1.38
N GLU A 85 -2.22 6.49 -1.87
CA GLU A 85 -1.58 5.83 -3.00
C GLU A 85 -0.32 5.07 -2.56
N LEU A 86 -0.28 3.79 -2.90
CA LEU A 86 0.80 2.87 -2.53
C LEU A 86 1.66 2.48 -3.74
N VAL A 87 1.19 2.76 -4.96
CA VAL A 87 1.88 2.43 -6.20
C VAL A 87 2.90 3.51 -6.52
N GLU A 88 4.18 3.15 -6.57
CA GLU A 88 5.28 4.09 -6.83
C GLU A 88 5.14 4.83 -8.16
N ASP A 89 4.68 4.15 -9.22
CA ASP A 89 4.46 4.78 -10.52
C ASP A 89 3.45 5.93 -10.44
N ARG A 90 2.37 5.75 -9.66
CA ARG A 90 1.36 6.79 -9.43
C ARG A 90 1.90 7.95 -8.58
N LEU A 91 2.80 7.67 -7.64
CA LEU A 91 3.49 8.72 -6.87
C LEU A 91 4.39 9.57 -7.79
N ARG A 92 5.08 8.94 -8.75
CA ARG A 92 5.90 9.65 -9.74
C ARG A 92 5.05 10.52 -10.67
N GLU A 93 3.95 9.97 -11.19
CA GLU A 93 3.00 10.72 -12.01
C GLU A 93 2.46 11.95 -11.25
N ALA A 94 2.04 11.78 -10.00
CA ALA A 94 1.55 12.87 -9.15
C ALA A 94 2.63 13.94 -8.94
N LEU A 95 3.88 13.53 -8.71
CA LEU A 95 5.02 14.45 -8.60
C LEU A 95 5.19 15.27 -9.89
N PHE A 96 5.14 14.63 -11.07
CA PHE A 96 5.27 15.35 -12.34
C PHE A 96 4.12 16.32 -12.61
N VAL A 97 2.88 15.94 -12.26
CA VAL A 97 1.73 16.86 -12.32
C VAL A 97 1.96 18.06 -11.41
N ARG A 98 2.45 17.84 -10.19
CA ARG A 98 2.72 18.93 -9.24
C ARG A 98 3.83 19.85 -9.74
N CYS A 99 4.95 19.30 -10.22
CA CYS A 99 6.05 20.07 -10.81
C CYS A 99 5.56 20.95 -11.97
N ARG A 100 4.74 20.40 -12.87
CA ARG A 100 4.13 21.16 -13.97
C ARG A 100 3.23 22.29 -13.46
N SER A 101 2.41 22.05 -12.43
CA SER A 101 1.54 23.08 -11.84
C SER A 101 2.32 24.23 -11.20
N GLU A 102 3.47 23.95 -10.59
CA GLU A 102 4.36 24.96 -9.98
C GLU A 102 5.36 25.56 -10.98
N ARG A 103 5.32 25.15 -12.26
CA ARG A 103 6.29 25.51 -13.31
C ARG A 103 7.74 25.20 -12.92
N ILE A 104 7.94 24.06 -12.28
CA ILE A 104 9.25 23.55 -11.85
C ILE A 104 9.63 22.40 -12.78
N GLU A 105 10.87 22.43 -13.30
CA GLU A 105 11.44 21.29 -14.03
C GLU A 105 11.58 20.09 -13.07
N PRO A 106 11.10 18.88 -13.42
CA PRO A 106 11.18 17.73 -12.55
C PRO A 106 12.62 17.48 -12.07
N PRO A 107 12.83 17.32 -10.75
CA PRO A 107 14.16 17.10 -10.20
C PRO A 107 14.75 15.79 -10.73
N GLY A 108 16.05 15.77 -11.04
CA GLY A 108 16.72 14.56 -11.57
C GLY A 108 16.78 13.37 -10.60
N ARG A 109 16.30 13.53 -9.36
CA ARG A 109 16.31 12.52 -8.29
C ARG A 109 14.89 12.14 -7.84
N VAL A 110 13.96 12.01 -8.79
CA VAL A 110 12.55 11.66 -8.53
C VAL A 110 12.42 10.46 -7.60
N GLU A 111 13.11 9.36 -7.88
CA GLU A 111 13.01 8.14 -7.06
C GLU A 111 13.40 8.39 -5.61
N ARG A 112 14.42 9.22 -5.38
CA ARG A 112 14.86 9.58 -4.02
C ARG A 112 13.80 10.40 -3.28
N ILE A 113 13.12 11.31 -3.99
CA ILE A 113 12.04 12.13 -3.41
C ILE A 113 10.86 11.25 -3.06
N VAL A 114 10.45 10.35 -3.96
CA VAL A 114 9.35 9.41 -3.71
C VAL A 114 9.66 8.49 -2.53
N ALA A 115 10.87 7.90 -2.49
CA ALA A 115 11.31 7.08 -1.37
C ALA A 115 11.36 7.85 -0.04
N ALA A 116 11.85 9.10 -0.05
CA ALA A 116 11.89 9.95 1.13
C ALA A 116 10.48 10.32 1.62
N ALA A 117 9.57 10.64 0.71
CA ALA A 117 8.18 10.95 1.03
C ALA A 117 7.48 9.72 1.64
N ARG A 118 7.72 8.54 1.06
CA ARG A 118 7.18 7.28 1.57
C ARG A 118 7.68 6.97 2.98
N ALA A 119 9.00 7.05 3.18
CA ALA A 119 9.60 6.83 4.48
C ALA A 119 9.09 7.84 5.53
N ARG A 120 8.80 9.08 5.12
CA ARG A 120 8.18 10.09 6.00
C ARG A 120 6.74 9.75 6.35
N ALA A 121 5.93 9.36 5.36
CA ALA A 121 4.55 8.95 5.57
C ALA A 121 4.45 7.72 6.49
N ASP A 122 5.31 6.71 6.27
CA ASP A 122 5.36 5.51 7.09
C ASP A 122 5.73 5.84 8.55
N ARG A 123 6.68 6.76 8.79
CA ARG A 123 7.02 7.23 10.15
C ARG A 123 5.84 7.92 10.83
N VAL A 124 5.14 8.80 10.12
CA VAL A 124 3.96 9.50 10.65
C VAL A 124 2.86 8.49 10.99
N PHE A 125 2.61 7.53 10.10
CA PHE A 125 1.63 6.46 10.33
C PHE A 125 1.98 5.61 11.55
N CYS A 126 3.26 5.23 11.72
CA CYS A 126 3.69 4.47 12.89
C CYS A 126 3.52 5.26 14.19
N ALA A 127 3.98 6.52 14.21
CA ALA A 127 3.87 7.38 15.39
C ALA A 127 2.40 7.60 15.79
N GLN A 128 1.51 7.83 14.82
CA GLN A 128 0.07 7.96 15.06
C GLN A 128 -0.55 6.67 15.61
N THR A 129 -0.13 5.52 15.09
CA THR A 129 -0.63 4.21 15.53
C THR A 129 -0.21 3.94 16.98
N VAL A 130 1.07 4.13 17.30
CA VAL A 130 1.61 3.97 18.67
C VAL A 130 0.88 4.89 19.65
N MET A 131 0.72 6.17 19.28
CA MET A 131 0.01 7.16 20.10
C MET A 131 -1.45 6.75 20.38
N ARG A 132 -2.17 6.21 19.39
CA ARG A 132 -3.57 5.78 19.55
C ARG A 132 -3.72 4.49 20.36
N LEU A 133 -2.74 3.59 20.32
CA LEU A 133 -2.74 2.35 21.09
C LEU A 133 -2.55 2.60 22.58
N GLY A 134 -1.67 3.54 22.94
CA GLY A 134 -1.23 3.77 24.31
C GLY A 134 -0.37 2.63 24.88
N ASP A 135 0.39 2.94 25.93
CA ASP A 135 1.47 2.08 26.44
C ASP A 135 1.02 0.67 26.83
N VAL A 136 -0.20 0.54 27.37
CA VAL A 136 -0.76 -0.76 27.79
C VAL A 136 -0.98 -1.68 26.59
N CYS A 137 -1.57 -1.17 25.51
CA CYS A 137 -1.82 -1.97 24.32
C CYS A 137 -0.51 -2.26 23.56
N VAL A 138 0.40 -1.27 23.50
CA VAL A 138 1.75 -1.44 22.95
C VAL A 138 2.48 -2.58 23.65
N GLY A 139 2.51 -2.58 24.99
CA GLY A 139 3.13 -3.66 25.77
C GLY A 139 2.54 -5.03 25.45
N ARG A 140 1.22 -5.15 25.38
CA ARG A 140 0.53 -6.41 25.03
C ARG A 140 0.89 -6.90 23.62
N LEU A 141 1.01 -6.00 22.65
CA LEU A 141 1.42 -6.36 21.29
C LEU A 141 2.87 -6.84 21.26
N LEU A 142 3.79 -6.14 21.93
CA LEU A 142 5.21 -6.51 21.96
C LEU A 142 5.45 -7.89 22.58
N VAL A 143 4.63 -8.28 23.57
CA VAL A 143 4.66 -9.60 24.19
C VAL A 143 4.42 -10.72 23.17
N LEU A 144 3.69 -10.50 22.08
CA LEU A 144 3.44 -11.52 21.04
C LEU A 144 4.71 -12.01 20.33
N VAL A 145 5.77 -11.19 20.34
CA VAL A 145 7.05 -11.49 19.67
C VAL A 145 8.24 -11.46 20.61
N ALA A 146 7.99 -11.32 21.92
CA ALA A 146 9.04 -11.33 22.93
C ALA A 146 9.86 -12.62 22.90
N GLU A 147 11.16 -12.50 23.12
CA GLU A 147 12.04 -13.67 23.19
C GLU A 147 11.71 -14.53 24.40
N GLY A 148 11.64 -15.85 24.20
CA GLY A 148 11.24 -16.81 25.24
C GLY A 148 9.74 -16.84 25.56
N ASN A 149 8.89 -16.06 24.88
CA ASN A 149 7.44 -16.12 25.06
C ASN A 149 6.76 -17.06 24.05
N GLU A 150 6.74 -18.35 24.38
CA GLU A 150 6.09 -19.37 23.56
C GLU A 150 4.58 -19.11 23.39
N ASP A 151 3.88 -18.71 24.44
CA ASP A 151 2.44 -18.43 24.40
C ASP A 151 2.12 -17.27 23.45
N GLY A 152 2.90 -16.19 23.51
CA GLY A 152 2.75 -15.05 22.61
C GLY A 152 2.98 -15.40 21.14
N THR A 153 4.03 -16.18 20.87
CA THR A 153 4.32 -16.63 19.49
C THR A 153 3.29 -17.65 18.98
N ALA A 154 2.77 -18.52 19.85
CA ALA A 154 1.69 -19.44 19.53
C ALA A 154 0.38 -18.71 19.21
N LEU A 155 0.04 -17.66 19.98
CA LEU A 155 -1.09 -16.79 19.68
C LEU A 155 -0.88 -16.12 18.31
N LEU A 156 0.26 -15.47 18.07
CA LEU A 156 0.57 -14.84 16.78
C LEU A 156 0.44 -15.82 15.60
N ALA A 157 0.96 -17.04 15.74
CA ALA A 157 0.84 -18.09 14.72
C ALA A 157 -0.63 -18.51 14.50
N SER A 158 -1.41 -18.62 15.58
CA SER A 158 -2.85 -18.90 15.51
C SER A 158 -3.62 -17.80 14.80
N LEU A 159 -3.29 -16.53 15.05
CA LEU A 159 -3.93 -15.38 14.39
C LEU A 159 -3.70 -15.37 12.88
N LYS A 160 -2.52 -15.79 12.42
CA LYS A 160 -2.19 -15.86 10.99
C LYS A 160 -2.86 -17.01 10.26
N ARG A 161 -3.40 -17.99 10.98
CA ARG A 161 -4.01 -19.18 10.39
C ARG A 161 -5.48 -18.93 10.06
N ASP A 162 -5.89 -19.40 8.89
CA ASP A 162 -7.29 -19.39 8.47
C ASP A 162 -8.17 -20.32 9.33
N PRO A 163 -9.50 -20.11 9.31
CA PRO A 163 -10.45 -20.96 10.02
C PRO A 163 -10.38 -22.43 9.57
N GLY A 164 -10.66 -23.35 10.51
CA GLY A 164 -10.74 -24.78 10.23
C GLY A 164 -12.01 -25.21 9.48
N ALA A 165 -12.14 -26.53 9.23
CA ALA A 165 -13.30 -27.10 8.56
C ALA A 165 -14.62 -26.89 9.34
N VAL A 166 -15.76 -26.85 8.65
CA VAL A 166 -17.08 -26.60 9.27
C VAL A 166 -17.41 -27.67 10.34
N GLY A 167 -17.33 -27.25 11.60
CA GLY A 167 -17.53 -28.10 12.78
C GLY A 167 -17.61 -27.26 14.07
N LEU A 168 -18.20 -27.84 15.12
CA LEU A 168 -18.29 -27.19 16.44
C LEU A 168 -16.89 -26.87 17.00
N ASP A 169 -15.93 -27.78 16.81
CA ASP A 169 -14.56 -27.61 17.30
C ASP A 169 -13.88 -26.39 16.64
N SER A 170 -14.09 -26.18 15.34
CA SER A 170 -13.56 -25.00 14.65
C SER A 170 -14.26 -23.72 15.09
N LEU A 171 -15.58 -23.75 15.33
CA LEU A 171 -16.29 -22.60 15.89
C LEU A 171 -15.74 -22.21 17.28
N LEU A 172 -15.56 -23.20 18.17
CA LEU A 172 -15.01 -22.96 19.51
C LEU A 172 -13.56 -22.46 19.46
N ALA A 173 -12.74 -23.00 18.56
CA ALA A 173 -11.38 -22.53 18.35
C ALA A 173 -11.34 -21.07 17.88
N GLU A 174 -12.17 -20.67 16.91
CA GLU A 174 -12.25 -19.28 16.44
C GLU A 174 -12.80 -18.33 17.52
N ILE A 175 -13.74 -18.77 18.39
CA ILE A 175 -14.20 -17.97 19.54
C ILE A 175 -13.06 -17.70 20.51
N THR A 176 -12.24 -18.71 20.82
CA THR A 176 -11.07 -18.55 21.69
C THR A 176 -10.08 -17.56 21.07
N LYS A 177 -9.76 -17.72 19.77
CA LYS A 177 -8.89 -16.77 19.05
C LYS A 177 -9.42 -15.34 19.14
N LEU A 178 -10.71 -15.13 18.84
CA LEU A 178 -11.33 -13.81 18.89
C LEU A 178 -11.26 -13.20 20.30
N THR A 179 -11.49 -14.02 21.32
CA THR A 179 -11.40 -13.62 22.72
C THR A 179 -9.97 -13.17 23.06
N ASP A 180 -8.97 -13.92 22.62
CA ASP A 180 -7.56 -13.59 22.88
C ASP A 180 -7.10 -12.33 22.13
N VAL A 181 -7.51 -12.12 20.88
CA VAL A 181 -7.24 -10.87 20.16
C VAL A 181 -7.88 -9.67 20.86
N ARG A 182 -9.13 -9.81 21.32
CA ARG A 182 -9.84 -8.73 22.02
C ARG A 182 -9.18 -8.34 23.34
N LYS A 183 -8.54 -9.27 24.04
CA LYS A 183 -7.75 -8.98 25.26
C LYS A 183 -6.57 -8.04 25.00
N LEU A 184 -6.09 -7.93 23.76
CA LEU A 184 -5.07 -6.94 23.40
C LEU A 184 -5.57 -5.51 23.63
N GLY A 185 -6.88 -5.28 23.56
CA GLY A 185 -7.51 -4.01 23.94
C GLY A 185 -7.30 -2.90 22.92
N MET A 186 -7.27 -3.25 21.62
CA MET A 186 -7.18 -2.26 20.55
C MET A 186 -8.44 -1.38 20.51
N SER A 187 -8.25 -0.07 20.35
CA SER A 187 -9.36 0.88 20.23
C SER A 187 -10.18 0.65 18.94
N GLU A 188 -11.51 0.78 19.00
CA GLU A 188 -12.43 0.56 17.86
C GLU A 188 -12.24 1.53 16.68
N GLY A 189 -11.42 2.57 16.83
CA GLY A 189 -11.06 3.52 15.76
C GLY A 189 -9.56 3.61 15.49
N LEU A 190 -8.78 2.56 15.77
CA LEU A 190 -7.31 2.63 15.71
C LEU A 190 -6.78 3.23 14.40
N PHE A 191 -7.33 2.80 13.27
CA PHE A 191 -6.96 3.27 11.93
C PHE A 191 -7.97 4.25 11.32
N ALA A 192 -8.77 4.92 12.14
CA ALA A 192 -9.70 5.95 11.65
C ALA A 192 -8.94 7.06 10.90
N GLY A 193 -9.39 7.37 9.68
CA GLY A 193 -8.74 8.34 8.79
C GLY A 193 -7.59 7.77 7.94
N CYS A 194 -7.26 6.48 8.07
CA CYS A 194 -6.31 5.80 7.20
C CYS A 194 -7.04 5.05 6.07
N SER A 195 -6.40 4.90 4.92
CA SER A 195 -6.96 4.09 3.83
C SER A 195 -6.91 2.60 4.17
N GLU A 196 -7.97 1.85 3.83
CA GLU A 196 -8.01 0.40 4.02
C GLU A 196 -6.87 -0.30 3.28
N LYS A 197 -6.51 0.20 2.10
CA LYS A 197 -5.36 -0.29 1.31
C LYS A 197 -4.05 -0.19 2.09
N LEU A 198 -3.83 0.91 2.81
CA LEU A 198 -2.62 1.09 3.63
C LEU A 198 -2.58 0.04 4.74
N VAL A 199 -3.67 -0.11 5.52
CA VAL A 199 -3.74 -1.10 6.61
C VAL A 199 -3.55 -2.52 6.07
N ALA A 200 -4.18 -2.84 4.93
CA ALA A 200 -4.03 -4.13 4.26
C ALA A 200 -2.58 -4.39 3.81
N ALA A 201 -1.86 -3.38 3.31
CA ALA A 201 -0.45 -3.51 2.94
C ALA A 201 0.46 -3.80 4.16
N TRP A 202 0.23 -3.11 5.29
CA TRP A 202 0.94 -3.36 6.54
C TRP A 202 0.63 -4.76 7.09
N ARG A 203 -0.64 -5.17 7.09
CA ARG A 203 -1.08 -6.54 7.43
C ARG A 203 -0.39 -7.57 6.54
N ALA A 204 -0.37 -7.37 5.21
CA ALA A 204 0.24 -8.30 4.26
C ALA A 204 1.75 -8.48 4.50
N ARG A 205 2.45 -7.41 4.92
CA ARG A 205 3.84 -7.51 5.36
C ARG A 205 3.95 -8.32 6.65
N ALA A 206 3.14 -8.00 7.66
CA ALA A 206 3.15 -8.69 8.95
C ALA A 206 2.85 -10.20 8.84
N ILE A 207 1.95 -10.60 7.93
CA ILE A 207 1.62 -12.02 7.68
C ILE A 207 2.87 -12.83 7.34
N LYS A 208 3.76 -12.28 6.49
CA LYS A 208 4.95 -12.97 5.98
C LYS A 208 6.11 -13.05 6.96
N MET A 209 6.06 -12.30 8.06
CA MET A 209 7.17 -12.16 9.02
C MET A 209 7.16 -13.24 10.10
N TYR A 210 8.34 -13.70 10.51
CA TYR A 210 8.55 -14.51 11.71
C TYR A 210 8.72 -13.62 12.95
N PRO A 211 8.53 -14.15 14.19
CA PRO A 211 8.77 -13.37 15.41
C PRO A 211 10.14 -12.68 15.47
N SER A 212 11.19 -13.32 14.93
CA SER A 212 12.53 -12.71 14.78
C SER A 212 12.50 -11.47 13.90
N ASP A 213 11.85 -11.53 12.74
CA ASP A 213 11.78 -10.41 11.80
C ASP A 213 11.09 -9.20 12.43
N PHE A 214 10.06 -9.43 13.25
CA PHE A 214 9.43 -8.36 14.02
C PHE A 214 10.43 -7.72 14.98
N ARG A 215 11.23 -8.53 15.69
CA ARG A 215 12.27 -8.05 16.62
C ARG A 215 13.40 -7.28 15.93
N ASP A 216 13.67 -7.55 14.67
CA ASP A 216 14.70 -6.83 13.91
C ASP A 216 14.23 -5.45 13.40
N THR A 217 12.92 -5.18 13.44
CA THR A 217 12.38 -3.84 13.14
C THR A 217 12.42 -2.90 14.34
N SER A 218 12.42 -1.59 14.07
CA SER A 218 12.24 -0.57 15.12
C SER A 218 10.90 -0.75 15.82
N GLU A 219 10.82 -0.34 17.09
CA GLU A 219 9.64 -0.57 17.92
C GLU A 219 8.35 0.00 17.30
N ASP A 220 8.36 1.26 16.86
CA ASP A 220 7.21 1.88 16.20
C ASP A 220 6.70 1.07 14.99
N VAL A 221 7.63 0.56 14.18
CA VAL A 221 7.33 -0.24 12.98
C VAL A 221 6.79 -1.61 13.39
N ARG A 222 7.40 -2.23 14.39
CA ARG A 222 6.99 -3.52 14.95
C ARG A 222 5.57 -3.46 15.50
N VAL A 223 5.29 -2.47 16.33
CA VAL A 223 3.98 -2.23 16.95
C VAL A 223 2.94 -1.99 15.86
N THR A 224 3.25 -1.16 14.87
CA THR A 224 2.33 -0.85 13.77
C THR A 224 2.00 -2.09 12.93
N LEU A 225 2.99 -2.95 12.66
CA LEU A 225 2.77 -4.21 11.96
C LEU A 225 1.87 -5.17 12.76
N LEU A 226 2.15 -5.34 14.04
CA LEU A 226 1.37 -6.21 14.93
C LEU A 226 -0.06 -5.69 15.08
N ALA A 227 -0.21 -4.38 15.23
CA ALA A 227 -1.51 -3.72 15.33
C ALA A 227 -2.33 -3.87 14.04
N ALA A 228 -1.74 -3.62 12.87
CA ALA A 228 -2.42 -3.82 11.59
C ALA A 228 -2.85 -5.29 11.40
N LEU A 229 -1.99 -6.24 11.76
CA LEU A 229 -2.32 -7.66 11.72
C LEU A 229 -3.48 -8.00 12.66
N CYS A 230 -3.37 -7.67 13.95
CA CYS A 230 -4.36 -8.05 14.96
C CYS A 230 -5.71 -7.37 14.70
N PHE A 231 -5.71 -6.09 14.32
CA PHE A 231 -6.93 -5.34 14.01
C PHE A 231 -7.67 -5.95 12.83
N SER A 232 -6.98 -6.24 11.71
CA SER A 232 -7.60 -6.91 10.57
C SER A 232 -8.09 -8.31 10.90
N ARG A 233 -7.29 -9.09 11.64
CA ARG A 233 -7.68 -10.46 12.05
C ARG A 233 -8.89 -10.46 12.99
N GLN A 234 -9.08 -9.44 13.81
CA GLN A 234 -10.27 -9.36 14.65
C GLN A 234 -11.56 -9.29 13.81
N ALA A 235 -11.58 -8.49 12.75
CA ALA A 235 -12.71 -8.40 11.84
C ALA A 235 -12.89 -9.72 11.06
N GLU A 236 -11.81 -10.24 10.48
CA GLU A 236 -11.84 -11.47 9.68
C GLU A 236 -12.29 -12.70 10.48
N ILE A 237 -11.86 -12.83 11.75
CA ILE A 237 -12.31 -13.93 12.63
C ILE A 237 -13.79 -13.74 12.98
N THR A 238 -14.25 -12.49 13.16
CA THR A 238 -15.67 -12.21 13.41
C THR A 238 -16.52 -12.63 12.21
N ASP A 239 -16.11 -12.29 10.99
CA ASP A 239 -16.80 -12.68 9.76
C ASP A 239 -16.78 -14.20 9.57
N ALA A 240 -15.63 -14.85 9.79
CA ALA A 240 -15.50 -16.30 9.72
C ALA A 240 -16.40 -17.03 10.72
N LEU A 241 -16.56 -16.50 11.93
CA LEU A 241 -17.47 -17.05 12.93
C LEU A 241 -18.93 -17.01 12.47
N VAL A 242 -19.34 -15.92 11.82
CA VAL A 242 -20.69 -15.81 11.24
C VAL A 242 -20.87 -16.86 10.14
N GLU A 243 -19.91 -17.01 9.24
CA GLU A 243 -19.95 -18.02 8.17
C GLU A 243 -20.00 -19.46 8.73
N LEU A 244 -19.17 -19.78 9.72
CA LEU A 244 -19.15 -21.08 10.38
C LEU A 244 -20.49 -21.38 11.07
N LEU A 245 -21.07 -20.40 11.77
CA LEU A 245 -22.36 -20.56 12.44
C LEU A 245 -23.47 -20.83 11.41
N VAL A 246 -23.53 -20.04 10.33
CA VAL A 246 -24.48 -20.23 9.24
C VAL A 246 -24.34 -21.63 8.65
N ALA A 247 -23.12 -22.06 8.32
CA ALA A 247 -22.86 -23.37 7.75
C ALA A 247 -23.25 -24.53 8.70
N LEU A 248 -23.00 -24.38 10.01
CA LEU A 248 -23.39 -25.36 11.02
C LEU A 248 -24.91 -25.49 11.14
N VAL A 249 -25.64 -24.39 11.17
CA VAL A 249 -27.12 -24.40 11.21
C VAL A 249 -27.68 -25.13 10.00
N HIS A 250 -27.18 -24.84 8.78
CA HIS A 250 -27.60 -25.55 7.57
C HIS A 250 -27.31 -27.06 7.64
N LYS A 251 -26.14 -27.45 8.14
CA LYS A 251 -25.76 -28.87 8.31
C LYS A 251 -26.68 -29.59 9.30
N ILE A 252 -27.08 -28.93 10.39
CA ILE A 252 -28.02 -29.46 11.39
C ILE A 252 -29.40 -29.64 10.76
N ASN A 253 -29.92 -28.61 10.07
CA ASN A 253 -31.22 -28.66 9.39
C ASN A 253 -31.27 -29.79 8.35
N ALA A 254 -30.25 -29.87 7.48
CA ALA A 254 -30.18 -30.91 6.46
C ALA A 254 -30.09 -32.33 7.06
N ARG A 255 -29.49 -32.48 8.25
CA ARG A 255 -29.44 -33.77 8.97
C ARG A 255 -30.80 -34.10 9.60
N ALA A 256 -31.51 -33.09 10.12
CA ALA A 256 -32.85 -33.24 10.66
C ALA A 256 -33.85 -33.66 9.58
N GLU A 257 -33.87 -32.98 8.44
CA GLU A 257 -34.72 -33.33 7.28
C GLU A 257 -34.47 -34.75 6.78
N ARG A 258 -33.19 -35.14 6.62
CA ARG A 258 -32.82 -36.51 6.25
C ARG A 258 -33.28 -37.55 7.27
N ARG A 259 -33.32 -37.21 8.57
CA ARG A 259 -33.79 -38.12 9.63
C ARG A 259 -35.30 -38.27 9.63
N VAL A 260 -36.03 -37.20 9.34
CA VAL A 260 -37.50 -37.22 9.17
C VAL A 260 -37.87 -38.02 7.91
N ALA A 261 -37.22 -37.76 6.77
CA ALA A 261 -37.46 -38.49 5.52
C ALA A 261 -37.15 -40.00 5.61
N ARG A 262 -36.24 -40.41 6.50
CA ARG A 262 -35.90 -41.81 6.76
C ARG A 262 -36.76 -42.49 7.82
N SER A 263 -37.64 -41.76 8.49
CA SER A 263 -38.59 -42.32 9.46
C SER A 263 -39.93 -42.52 8.75
N PRO A 264 -40.25 -43.72 8.22
CA PRO A 264 -41.54 -43.93 7.55
C PRO A 264 -42.67 -43.70 8.56
N GLU A 265 -43.71 -42.97 8.13
CA GLU A 265 -44.97 -42.84 8.84
C GLU A 265 -45.45 -44.22 9.28
N ARG A 266 -45.44 -44.49 10.60
CA ARG A 266 -46.19 -45.60 11.16
C ARG A 266 -47.67 -45.24 11.07
N SER A 267 -48.30 -45.50 9.92
CA SER A 267 -49.76 -45.50 9.82
C SER A 267 -50.35 -46.47 10.84
N PRO A 268 -51.34 -46.07 11.65
CA PRO A 268 -51.97 -46.97 12.59
C PRO A 268 -52.79 -48.00 11.79
N LYS A 269 -52.43 -49.29 11.89
CA LYS A 269 -53.29 -50.37 11.40
C LYS A 269 -54.60 -50.33 12.19
N GLY A 270 -55.67 -49.94 11.49
CA GLY A 270 -57.05 -50.02 11.97
C GLY A 270 -57.43 -51.46 12.32
N ARG A 271 -58.29 -51.55 13.34
CA ARG A 271 -58.88 -52.77 13.93
C ARG A 271 -59.66 -53.60 12.92
#